data_AF-A0A1B9DAB9-F1
#
_entry.id   AF-A0A1B9DAB9-F1
#
_cell.length_a   1.000
_cell.length_b   1.000
_cell.length_c   1.000
_cell.angle_alpha   90.00
_cell.angle_beta   90.00
_cell.angle_gamma   90.00
#
_symmetry.space_group_name_H-M   'P 1'
#
loop_
_entity.id
_entity.type
_entity.pdbx_description
1 polymer ?
#
loop_
_entity_poly.entity_id
_entity_poly.type
_entity_poly.pdbx_seq_one_letter_code
_entity_poly.pdbx_strand_id
1 'polypeptide(L)' 'MFITLGFIVLAIGIILVALGYTIEPRAVRPGWGCIILACVLILIGAVIPTTHHYEYVDNAPSSTA' A
#
# COMPACT_ATOMS: atom_id res chain seq x y z
N MET A 1 -1.06 3.97 -6.23
CA MET A 1 -0.33 4.42 -5.02
C MET A 1 -0.52 3.47 -3.83
N PHE A 2 -1.72 2.98 -3.53
CA PHE A 2 -1.98 2.04 -2.43
C PHE A 2 -1.24 0.70 -2.54
N ILE A 3 -1.10 0.15 -3.74
CA ILE A 3 -0.36 -1.10 -3.99
C ILE A 3 1.11 -0.96 -3.56
N THR A 4 1.77 0.13 -3.94
CA THR A 4 3.16 0.41 -3.58
C THR A 4 3.34 0.54 -2.06
N LEU A 5 2.43 1.24 -1.38
CA LEU A 5 2.42 1.31 0.08
C LEU A 5 2.19 -0.07 0.72
N GLY A 6 1.31 -0.89 0.16
CA GLY A 6 1.06 -2.26 0.59
C GLY A 6 2.33 -3.12 0.55
N PHE A 7 3.11 -3.06 -0.54
CA PHE A 7 4.39 -3.77 -0.63
C PHE A 7 5.44 -3.27 0.38
N ILE A 8 5.50 -1.96 0.65
CA ILE A 8 6.40 -1.41 1.67
C ILE A 8 6.04 -1.92 3.07
N VAL A 9 4.75 -1.90 3.43
CA VAL A 9 4.26 -2.40 4.72
C VAL A 9 4.45 -3.92 4.82
N LEU A 10 4.29 -4.66 3.72
CA LEU A 10 4.58 -6.10 3.66
C LEU A 10 6.05 -6.39 4.00
N ALA A 11 6.99 -5.66 3.37
CA ALA A 11 8.42 -5.82 3.63
C ALA A 11 8.77 -5.55 5.10
N ILE A 12 8.20 -4.48 5.69
CA ILE A 12 8.39 -4.16 7.12
C ILE A 12 7.81 -5.27 8.01
N GLY A 13 6.64 -5.80 7.69
CA GLY A 13 6.02 -6.91 8.42
C GLY A 13 6.86 -8.19 8.40
N ILE A 14 7.44 -8.55 7.25
CA ILE A 14 8.34 -9.71 7.12
C ILE A 14 9.61 -9.50 7.96
N ILE A 15 10.20 -8.30 7.93
CA ILE A 15 11.38 -7.96 8.73
C ILE A 15 11.08 -8.07 10.22
N LEU A 16 9.94 -7.56 10.69
CA LEU A 16 9.49 -7.66 12.09
C LEU A 16 9.28 -9.12 12.52
N VAL A 17 8.69 -9.95 11.66
CA VAL A 17 8.53 -11.38 11.94
C VAL A 17 9.89 -12.08 12.02
N ALA A 18 10.80 -11.82 11.07
CA ALA A 18 12.14 -12.39 11.07
C ALA A 18 12.93 -12.00 12.33
N LEU A 19 12.91 -10.72 12.70
CA LEU A 19 13.48 -10.20 13.96
C LEU A 19 12.84 -10.85 15.19
N GLY A 20 11.54 -11.07 15.15
CA GLY A 20 10.81 -11.76 16.21
C GLY A 20 11.28 -13.21 16.40
N TYR A 21 11.58 -13.91 15.31
CA TYR A 21 12.12 -15.27 15.39
C TYR A 21 13.59 -15.31 15.83
N THR A 22 14.38 -14.29 15.53
CA THR A 22 15.84 -14.29 15.81
C THR A 22 16.25 -13.65 17.12
N ILE A 23 15.57 -12.58 17.56
CA ILE A 23 16.00 -11.74 18.69
C ILE A 23 14.96 -11.71 19.81
N GLU A 24 13.70 -11.43 19.47
CA GLU A 24 12.67 -11.23 20.49
C GLU A 24 11.30 -11.80 20.09
N PRO A 25 10.87 -12.96 20.63
CA PRO A 25 9.64 -13.65 20.19
C PRO A 25 8.36 -12.82 20.38
N ARG A 26 8.43 -11.78 21.21
CA ARG A 26 7.33 -10.82 21.43
C ARG A 26 7.02 -10.00 20.18
N ALA A 27 8.01 -9.77 19.30
CA ALA A 27 7.89 -8.99 18.07
C ALA A 27 7.23 -9.77 16.92
N VAL A 28 7.08 -11.11 17.03
CA VAL A 28 6.40 -11.93 16.02
C VAL A 28 4.92 -11.54 15.90
N ARG A 29 4.26 -11.30 17.04
CA ARG A 29 2.82 -10.96 17.13
C ARG A 29 2.47 -9.64 16.40
N PRO A 30 3.17 -8.52 16.61
CA PRO A 30 2.94 -7.31 15.81
C PRO A 30 3.38 -7.48 14.34
N GLY A 31 4.41 -8.29 14.05
CA GLY A 31 4.82 -8.58 12.68
C GLY A 31 3.70 -9.20 11.82
N TRP A 32 2.97 -10.18 12.34
CA TRP A 32 1.79 -10.73 11.68
C TRP A 32 0.69 -9.68 11.46
N GLY A 33 0.51 -8.75 12.40
CA GLY A 33 -0.42 -7.63 12.25
C GLY A 33 -0.08 -6.72 11.06
N CYS A 34 1.21 -6.40 10.88
CA CYS A 34 1.67 -5.63 9.71
C CYS A 34 1.48 -6.37 8.39
N ILE A 35 1.68 -7.69 8.35
CA ILE A 35 1.46 -8.50 7.15
C ILE A 35 -0.03 -8.52 6.75
N ILE A 36 -0.94 -8.70 7.72
CA ILE A 36 -2.38 -8.69 7.46
C ILE A 36 -2.81 -7.32 6.94
N LEU A 37 -2.34 -6.23 7.55
CA LEU A 37 -2.62 -4.87 7.10
C LEU A 37 -2.11 -4.61 5.67
N ALA A 38 -0.92 -5.11 5.34
CA ALA A 38 -0.36 -5.01 4.00
C ALA A 38 -1.24 -5.73 2.96
N CYS A 39 -1.70 -6.95 3.24
CA CYS A 39 -2.60 -7.69 2.37
C CYS A 39 -3.92 -6.93 2.13
N VAL A 40 -4.49 -6.33 3.17
CA VAL A 40 -5.71 -5.52 3.07
C VAL A 40 -5.47 -4.30 2.17
N LEU A 41 -4.35 -3.59 2.34
CA LEU A 41 -4.00 -2.43 1.50
C LEU A 41 -3.77 -2.79 0.03
N ILE A 42 -3.15 -3.94 -0.24
CA ILE A 42 -2.94 -4.45 -1.61
C ILE A 42 -4.28 -4.82 -2.24
N LEU A 43 -5.15 -5.52 -1.51
CA LEU A 43 -6.48 -5.89 -1.98
C LEU A 43 -7.34 -4.65 -2.27
N ILE A 44 -7.35 -3.66 -1.37
CA ILE A 44 -8.05 -2.39 -1.60
C ILE A 44 -7.49 -1.68 -2.84
N GLY A 45 -6.17 -1.62 -2.98
CA GLY A 45 -5.53 -1.02 -4.14
C GLY A 45 -5.75 -1.76 -5.47
N ALA A 46 -6.05 -3.06 -5.42
CA ALA A 46 -6.38 -3.87 -6.59
C ALA A 46 -7.88 -3.83 -6.94
N VAL A 47 -8.75 -3.69 -5.93
CA VAL A 47 -10.21 -3.63 -6.09
C VAL A 47 -10.69 -2.24 -6.46
N ILE A 48 -10.02 -1.18 -6.00
CA ILE A 48 -10.30 0.19 -6.45
C ILE A 48 -9.68 0.34 -7.85
N PRO A 49 -10.48 0.37 -8.93
CA PRO A 49 -9.93 0.70 -10.24
C PRO A 49 -9.38 2.11 -10.12
N THR A 50 -8.10 2.27 -10.45
CA THR A 50 -7.43 3.56 -10.45
C THR A 50 -8.16 4.51 -11.41
N THR A 51 -9.05 5.34 -10.87
CA THR A 51 -9.63 6.54 -11.50
C THR A 51 -8.57 7.66 -11.65
N HIS A 52 -7.33 7.29 -11.98
CA HIS A 52 -6.29 8.21 -12.44
C HIS A 52 -6.34 8.39 -13.96
N HIS A 53 -7.54 8.35 -14.53
CA HIS A 53 -7.79 8.65 -15.92
C HIS A 53 -8.63 9.93 -15.99
N TYR A 54 -7.96 11.03 -16.34
CA TYR A 54 -8.53 12.26 -16.95
C TYR A 54 -9.16 13.34 -16.07
N GLU A 55 -8.38 13.97 -15.19
CA GLU A 55 -8.60 15.41 -14.92
C GLU A 55 -7.38 16.23 -15.35
N TYR A 56 -6.93 15.92 -16.57
CA TYR A 56 -6.01 16.75 -17.36
C TYR A 56 -6.71 17.26 -18.65
N VAL A 57 -8.04 17.15 -18.72
CA VAL A 57 -8.86 17.51 -19.90
C VAL A 57 -9.72 18.77 -19.68
N ASP A 58 -9.63 19.45 -18.53
CA ASP A 58 -10.34 20.74 -18.34
C ASP A 58 -9.43 21.98 -18.44
N ASN A 59 -8.13 21.79 -18.66
CA ASN A 59 -7.18 22.89 -18.84
C ASN A 59 -6.75 23.02 -20.31
N ALA A 60 -7.62 23.60 -21.16
CA ALA A 60 -7.36 24.40 -22.39
C ALA A 60 -8.20 23.98 -23.62
N PRO A 61 -8.67 24.91 -24.50
CA PRO A 61 -8.77 26.37 -24.37
C PRO A 61 -10.19 26.90 -24.72
N SER A 62 -10.83 27.69 -23.85
CA SER A 62 -11.90 28.61 -24.30
C SER A 62 -11.28 29.86 -24.91
N SER A 63 -10.58 29.70 -26.04
CA SER A 63 -10.28 30.79 -26.95
C SER A 63 -11.10 30.60 -28.21
N THR A 64 -12.34 31.07 -28.16
CA THR A 64 -13.17 31.28 -29.33
C THR A 64 -13.83 32.64 -29.21
N ALA A 65 -13.31 33.56 -30.02
CA ALA A 65 -13.94 34.69 -30.71
C ALA A 65 -14.78 35.68 -29.89
#